data_AF-A0AAU4BCE5-F1
#
_entry.id   AF-A0AAU4BCE5-F1
#
_cell.length_a   1.000
_cell.length_b   1.000
_cell.length_c   1.000
_cell.angle_alpha   90.00
_cell.angle_beta   90.00
_cell.angle_gamma   90.00
#
_symmetry.space_group_name_H-M   'P 1'
#
loop_
_entity.id
_entity.type
_entity.pdbx_description
1 polymer ?
#
loop_
_entity_poly.entity_id
_entity_poly.type
_entity_poly.pdbx_seq_one_letter_code
_entity_poly.pdbx_strand_id
1 'polypeptide(L)'
;MRMQRFTAVAAAMSLREIAAETRLNRRTVVKYLSGQVPVAPPKRAPGSRPRPWTIDEFAPLIDAMLRAEVLLKGTAIHERLVADYGFTGNYQRGSSICKKVVRRSRPRWASVRRAGRTAPPVYSFHMTLSYSRDPFCCFTTGPDLVAFFDCHRRAFEHFGGVPMSIVHGCSSGWVRL
;
A
#
# COMPACT_ATOMS: atom_id res chain seq x y z
N MET A 1 0.19 5.19 25.50
CA MET A 1 -0.40 5.70 26.76
C MET A 1 -1.82 5.15 26.89
N ARG A 2 -2.15 4.42 27.98
CA ARG A 2 -3.46 3.74 28.16
C ARG A 2 -4.45 4.68 28.88
N MET A 3 -5.59 5.01 28.25
CA MET A 3 -6.69 5.80 28.86
C MET A 3 -7.27 5.18 30.14
N GLN A 4 -7.01 3.89 30.41
CA GLN A 4 -7.50 3.16 31.57
C GLN A 4 -7.09 3.78 32.92
N ARG A 5 -5.95 4.48 32.99
CA ARG A 5 -5.52 5.15 34.23
C ARG A 5 -6.43 6.33 34.60
N PHE A 6 -7.11 6.92 33.62
CA PHE A 6 -7.96 8.10 33.83
C PHE A 6 -9.42 7.75 34.06
N THR A 7 -9.88 6.53 33.73
CA THR A 7 -11.24 6.10 34.07
C THR A 7 -11.45 6.06 35.59
N ALA A 8 -10.42 5.67 36.36
CA ALA A 8 -10.43 5.67 37.82
C ALA A 8 -10.38 7.08 38.45
N VAL A 9 -9.87 8.07 37.72
CA VAL A 9 -9.67 9.46 38.21
C VAL A 9 -10.73 10.42 37.62
N ALA A 10 -11.60 9.94 36.74
CA ALA A 10 -12.63 10.74 36.08
C ALA A 10 -13.66 11.35 37.06
N ALA A 11 -13.77 10.83 38.28
CA ALA A 11 -14.59 11.42 39.34
C ALA A 11 -13.92 12.65 40.01
N ALA A 12 -12.62 12.84 39.83
CA ALA A 12 -11.82 13.87 40.51
C ALA A 12 -11.23 14.93 39.56
N MET A 13 -11.41 14.79 38.24
CA MET A 13 -10.84 15.70 37.24
C MET A 13 -11.88 16.05 36.17
N SER A 14 -11.77 17.26 35.62
CA SER A 14 -12.63 17.71 34.53
C SER A 14 -12.26 17.06 33.20
N LEU A 15 -13.23 16.91 32.28
CA LEU A 15 -12.99 16.41 30.92
C LEU A 15 -11.94 17.22 30.15
N ARG A 16 -11.76 18.50 30.48
CA ARG A 16 -10.80 19.41 29.85
C ARG A 16 -9.38 19.12 30.30
N GLU A 17 -9.19 18.85 31.59
CA GLU A 17 -7.89 18.45 32.15
C GLU A 17 -7.46 17.08 31.62
N ILE A 18 -8.40 16.12 31.52
CA ILE A 18 -8.11 14.80 30.94
C ILE A 18 -7.72 14.93 29.47
N ALA A 19 -8.37 15.80 28.69
CA ALA A 19 -8.02 16.04 27.28
C ALA A 19 -6.64 16.71 27.13
N ALA A 20 -6.29 17.66 28.00
CA ALA A 20 -5.00 18.32 28.01
C ALA A 20 -3.86 17.34 28.34
N GLU A 21 -4.05 16.51 29.36
CA GLU A 21 -3.06 15.53 29.81
C GLU A 21 -2.88 14.38 28.82
N THR A 22 -3.98 13.88 28.23
CA THR A 22 -3.92 12.77 27.26
C THR A 22 -3.56 13.21 25.84
N ARG A 23 -3.59 14.52 25.56
CA ARG A 23 -3.51 15.10 24.20
C ARG A 23 -4.51 14.48 23.21
N LEU A 24 -5.63 13.97 23.71
CA LEU A 24 -6.69 13.39 22.91
C LEU A 24 -7.83 14.40 22.73
N ASN A 25 -8.50 14.33 21.58
CA ASN A 25 -9.69 15.14 21.33
C ASN A 25 -10.76 14.85 22.41
N ARG A 26 -11.41 15.89 22.92
CA ARG A 26 -12.49 15.78 23.91
C ARG A 26 -13.58 14.78 23.52
N ARG A 27 -13.92 14.65 22.23
CA ARG A 27 -14.87 13.63 21.74
C ARG A 27 -14.38 12.21 21.98
N THR A 28 -13.07 11.97 21.83
CA THR A 28 -12.44 10.70 22.15
C THR A 28 -12.47 10.45 23.66
N VAL A 29 -12.18 11.46 24.48
CA VAL A 29 -12.25 11.35 25.94
C VAL A 29 -13.66 10.96 26.41
N VAL A 30 -14.69 11.67 25.96
CA VAL A 30 -16.10 11.36 26.26
C VAL A 30 -16.47 9.95 25.80
N LYS A 31 -16.08 9.59 24.57
CA LYS A 31 -16.33 8.27 23.99
C LYS A 31 -15.77 7.13 24.85
N TYR A 32 -14.54 7.24 25.35
CA TYR A 32 -13.94 6.18 26.17
C TYR A 32 -14.34 6.21 27.65
N LEU A 33 -14.72 7.38 28.20
CA LEU A 33 -15.27 7.48 29.56
C LEU A 33 -16.72 7.00 29.65
N SER A 34 -17.49 7.07 28.57
CA SER A 34 -18.88 6.58 28.52
C SER A 34 -19.04 5.07 28.67
N GLY A 35 -17.94 4.30 28.77
CA GLY A 35 -17.97 2.85 28.96
C GLY A 35 -18.41 2.04 27.72
N GLN A 36 -18.87 2.70 26.64
CA GLN A 36 -19.44 2.05 25.46
C GLN A 36 -18.40 1.63 24.40
N VAL A 37 -17.10 1.68 24.71
CA VAL A 37 -16.04 1.39 23.72
C VAL A 37 -15.21 0.21 24.17
N PRO A 38 -15.14 -0.86 23.36
CA PRO A 38 -14.23 -1.96 23.60
C PRO A 38 -12.79 -1.47 23.73
N VAL A 39 -12.09 -1.98 24.75
CA VAL A 39 -10.68 -1.64 25.05
C VAL A 39 -9.73 -2.04 23.91
N ALA A 40 -10.14 -2.99 23.08
CA ALA A 40 -9.38 -3.41 21.90
C ALA A 40 -9.65 -2.48 20.70
N PRO A 41 -8.66 -2.28 19.81
CA PRO A 41 -8.91 -1.69 18.50
C PRO A 41 -10.09 -2.39 17.83
N PRO A 42 -10.94 -1.67 17.06
CA PRO A 42 -12.04 -2.29 16.34
C PRO A 42 -11.48 -3.41 15.46
N LYS A 43 -11.76 -4.66 15.85
CA LYS A 43 -11.43 -5.81 15.02
C LYS A 43 -12.46 -5.86 13.90
N ARG A 44 -12.02 -6.16 12.68
CA ARG A 44 -12.96 -6.52 11.61
C ARG A 44 -13.85 -7.64 12.12
N ALA A 45 -15.16 -7.51 11.88
CA ALA A 45 -16.12 -8.53 12.23
C ALA A 45 -15.64 -9.89 11.68
N PRO A 46 -15.48 -10.92 12.52
CA PRO A 46 -15.15 -12.26 12.06
C PRO A 46 -16.25 -12.70 11.08
N GLY A 47 -15.88 -13.00 9.83
CA GLY A 47 -16.84 -13.41 8.80
C GLY A 47 -17.32 -12.31 7.86
N SER A 48 -16.86 -11.05 7.99
CA SER A 48 -17.02 -10.10 6.88
C SER A 48 -16.21 -10.64 5.69
N ARG A 49 -16.86 -11.32 4.74
CA ARG A 49 -16.22 -11.69 3.48
C ARG A 49 -15.63 -10.40 2.89
N PRO A 50 -14.33 -10.37 2.54
CA PRO A 50 -13.79 -9.27 1.77
C PRO A 50 -14.72 -9.08 0.58
N ARG A 51 -15.21 -7.84 0.36
CA ARG A 51 -16.06 -7.57 -0.81
C ARG A 51 -15.36 -8.17 -2.04
N PRO A 52 -16.07 -8.93 -2.91
CA PRO A 52 -15.48 -9.53 -4.11
C PRO A 52 -14.74 -8.43 -4.84
N TRP A 53 -13.43 -8.55 -4.89
CA TRP A 53 -12.63 -7.45 -5.35
C TRP A 53 -12.72 -7.46 -6.87
N THR A 54 -13.13 -6.34 -7.47
CA THR A 54 -12.81 -5.92 -8.87
C THR A 54 -11.32 -6.07 -9.20
N ILE A 55 -10.47 -6.37 -8.21
CA ILE A 55 -9.03 -6.60 -8.32
C ILE A 55 -8.71 -8.02 -8.80
N ASP A 56 -9.50 -9.02 -8.41
CA ASP A 56 -9.17 -10.42 -8.68
C ASP A 56 -9.40 -10.78 -10.16
N GLU A 57 -10.31 -10.08 -10.85
CA GLU A 57 -10.60 -10.29 -12.28
C GLU A 57 -9.45 -9.84 -13.19
N PHE A 58 -8.77 -8.73 -12.87
CA PHE A 58 -7.64 -8.23 -13.66
C PHE A 58 -6.30 -8.87 -13.29
N ALA A 59 -6.25 -9.66 -12.21
CA ALA A 59 -5.02 -10.27 -11.75
C ALA A 59 -4.32 -11.15 -12.81
N PRO A 60 -5.03 -12.01 -13.58
CA PRO A 60 -4.41 -12.80 -14.65
C PRO A 60 -3.89 -11.95 -15.81
N LEU A 61 -4.60 -10.87 -16.16
CA LEU A 61 -4.20 -9.96 -17.23
C LEU A 61 -2.91 -9.22 -16.88
N ILE A 62 -2.81 -8.73 -15.64
CA ILE A 62 -1.61 -8.08 -15.14
C ILE A 62 -0.44 -9.07 -15.06
N ASP A 63 -0.68 -10.31 -14.62
CA ASP A 63 0.35 -11.36 -14.64
C ASP A 63 0.85 -11.62 -16.07
N ALA A 64 -0.04 -11.68 -17.06
CA ALA A 64 0.33 -11.83 -18.47
C ALA A 64 1.13 -10.63 -19.01
N MET A 65 0.70 -9.40 -18.73
CA MET A 65 1.41 -8.18 -19.12
C MET A 65 2.83 -8.14 -18.54
N LEU A 66 2.97 -8.47 -17.25
CA LEU A 66 4.28 -8.51 -16.58
C LEU A 66 5.16 -9.65 -17.07
N ARG A 67 4.59 -10.78 -17.50
CA ARG A 67 5.35 -11.86 -18.16
C ARG A 67 5.85 -11.46 -19.54
N ALA A 68 5.08 -10.65 -20.28
CA ALA A 68 5.47 -10.16 -21.59
C ALA A 68 6.56 -9.08 -21.47
N GLU A 69 6.40 -8.16 -20.52
CA GLU A 69 7.33 -7.05 -20.31
C GLU A 69 7.49 -6.73 -18.82
N VAL A 70 8.62 -7.16 -18.24
CA VAL A 70 8.87 -7.03 -16.79
C VAL A 70 9.10 -5.57 -16.36
N LEU A 71 9.51 -4.68 -17.26
CA LEU A 71 9.87 -3.29 -16.92
C LEU A 71 8.71 -2.30 -17.06
N LEU A 72 7.47 -2.76 -17.20
CA LEU A 72 6.31 -1.89 -17.39
C LEU A 72 6.16 -0.82 -16.29
N LYS A 73 5.66 0.36 -16.67
CA LYS A 73 5.20 1.35 -15.70
C LYS A 73 3.81 0.94 -15.20
N GLY A 74 3.50 1.21 -13.93
CA GLY A 74 2.17 1.02 -13.38
C GLY A 74 1.12 1.83 -14.14
N THR A 75 1.48 3.03 -14.62
CA THR A 75 0.62 3.85 -15.47
C THR A 75 0.28 3.15 -16.79
N ALA A 76 1.27 2.56 -17.48
CA ALA A 76 1.03 1.83 -18.72
C ALA A 76 0.11 0.62 -18.53
N ILE A 77 0.22 -0.07 -17.40
CA ILE A 77 -0.72 -1.15 -17.04
C ILE A 77 -2.11 -0.59 -16.81
N HIS A 78 -2.24 0.51 -16.06
CA HIS A 78 -3.53 1.14 -15.81
C HIS A 78 -4.20 1.64 -17.10
N GLU A 79 -3.45 2.31 -17.97
CA GLU A 79 -3.91 2.78 -19.28
C GLU A 79 -4.41 1.62 -20.14
N ARG A 80 -3.65 0.53 -20.25
CA ARG A 80 -4.08 -0.69 -20.99
C ARG A 80 -5.33 -1.32 -20.37
N LEU A 81 -5.40 -1.41 -19.04
CA LEU A 81 -6.58 -1.96 -18.34
C LEU A 81 -7.84 -1.12 -18.60
N VAL A 82 -7.71 0.21 -18.65
CA VAL A 82 -8.82 1.13 -18.93
C VAL A 82 -9.24 1.01 -20.41
N ALA A 83 -8.26 1.09 -21.33
CA ALA A 83 -8.51 1.16 -22.76
C ALA A 83 -9.05 -0.16 -23.33
N ASP A 84 -8.43 -1.29 -22.99
CA ASP A 84 -8.69 -2.57 -23.66
C ASP A 84 -9.61 -3.50 -22.86
N TYR A 85 -9.69 -3.30 -21.53
CA TYR A 85 -10.36 -4.23 -20.62
C TYR A 85 -11.42 -3.59 -19.72
N GLY A 86 -11.74 -2.30 -19.92
CA GLY A 86 -12.85 -1.63 -19.24
C GLY A 86 -12.66 -1.41 -17.74
N PHE A 87 -11.41 -1.31 -17.26
CA PHE A 87 -11.14 -1.02 -15.85
C PHE A 87 -11.65 0.38 -15.47
N THR A 88 -12.61 0.45 -14.56
CA THR A 88 -13.21 1.72 -14.08
C THR A 88 -12.55 2.25 -12.80
N GLY A 89 -11.54 1.55 -12.27
CA GLY A 89 -10.84 1.97 -11.06
C GLY A 89 -9.85 3.09 -11.31
N ASN A 90 -9.58 3.89 -10.26
CA ASN A 90 -8.50 4.87 -10.30
C ASN A 90 -7.12 4.20 -10.32
N TYR A 91 -6.09 4.98 -10.67
CA TYR A 91 -4.71 4.47 -10.75
C TYR A 91 -4.20 3.91 -9.41
N GLN A 92 -4.56 4.51 -8.26
CA GLN A 92 -4.22 3.98 -6.94
C GLN A 92 -4.71 2.54 -6.74
N ARG A 93 -5.92 2.22 -7.21
CA ARG A 93 -6.44 0.84 -7.24
C ARG A 93 -5.61 -0.02 -8.19
N GLY A 94 -5.35 0.43 -9.42
CA GLY A 94 -4.50 -0.29 -10.39
C GLY A 94 -3.12 -0.66 -9.82
N SER A 95 -2.42 0.32 -9.23
CA SER A 95 -1.14 0.12 -8.53
C SER A 95 -1.26 -0.85 -7.35
N SER A 96 -2.38 -0.83 -6.61
CA SER A 96 -2.64 -1.77 -5.52
C SER A 96 -2.91 -3.20 -6.00
N ILE A 97 -3.55 -3.37 -7.16
CA ILE A 97 -3.74 -4.68 -7.80
C ILE A 97 -2.39 -5.24 -8.21
N CYS A 98 -1.61 -4.44 -8.94
CA CYS A 98 -0.24 -4.74 -9.34
C CYS A 98 0.63 -5.27 -8.19
N LYS A 99 0.65 -4.58 -7.05
CA LYS A 99 1.33 -5.01 -5.81
C LYS A 99 0.91 -6.41 -5.37
N LYS A 100 -0.40 -6.68 -5.37
CA LYS A 100 -0.95 -7.97 -4.94
C LYS A 100 -0.61 -9.09 -5.92
N VAL A 101 -0.67 -8.82 -7.23
CA VAL A 101 -0.32 -9.80 -8.27
C VAL A 101 1.13 -10.20 -8.14
N VAL A 102 2.06 -9.24 -8.10
CA VAL A 102 3.50 -9.54 -7.92
C VAL A 102 3.75 -10.30 -6.62
N ARG A 103 3.07 -9.95 -5.52
CA ARG A 103 3.17 -10.72 -4.27
C ARG A 103 2.67 -12.15 -4.41
N ARG A 104 1.55 -12.38 -5.10
CA ARG A 104 0.92 -13.71 -5.24
C ARG A 104 1.65 -14.60 -6.26
N SER A 105 2.20 -14.02 -7.32
CA SER A 105 2.90 -14.75 -8.38
C SER A 105 4.32 -15.18 -7.99
N ARG A 106 4.82 -14.74 -6.82
CA ARG A 106 6.13 -15.12 -6.24
C ARG A 106 6.50 -16.59 -6.29
N PRO A 107 5.67 -17.53 -5.83
CA PRO A 107 5.99 -18.94 -5.90
C PRO A 107 5.99 -19.47 -7.34
N ARG A 108 5.20 -18.86 -8.25
CA ARG A 108 5.04 -19.30 -9.65
C ARG A 108 6.14 -18.82 -10.58
N TRP A 109 6.63 -17.58 -10.45
CA TRP A 109 7.76 -17.13 -11.29
C TRP A 109 9.07 -17.80 -10.88
N ALA A 110 9.23 -18.13 -9.60
CA ALA A 110 10.37 -18.90 -9.12
C ALA A 110 10.41 -20.35 -9.64
N SER A 111 9.29 -20.87 -10.16
CA SER A 111 9.14 -22.28 -10.58
C SER A 111 8.86 -22.48 -12.08
N VAL A 112 8.55 -21.43 -12.85
CA VAL A 112 8.45 -21.55 -14.31
C VAL A 112 9.86 -21.62 -14.92
N ARG A 113 10.31 -22.85 -15.17
CA ARG A 113 11.47 -23.18 -16.00
C ARG A 113 11.03 -23.18 -17.46
N ARG A 114 11.23 -22.09 -18.20
CA ARG A 114 11.20 -22.16 -19.67
C ARG A 114 12.64 -22.43 -20.13
N ALA A 115 12.85 -23.52 -20.87
CA ALA A 115 14.15 -23.89 -21.42
C ALA A 115 15.31 -23.92 -20.39
N GLY A 116 15.06 -24.49 -19.20
CA GLY A 116 16.08 -24.64 -18.16
C GLY A 116 16.42 -23.38 -17.36
N ARG A 117 15.88 -22.20 -17.70
CA ARG A 117 16.03 -20.96 -16.92
C ARG A 117 14.76 -20.66 -16.12
N THR A 118 14.92 -20.44 -14.82
CA THR A 118 13.86 -19.89 -13.96
C THR A 118 13.49 -18.50 -14.45
N ALA A 119 12.18 -18.20 -14.58
CA ALA A 119 11.75 -16.85 -14.91
C ALA A 119 12.30 -15.86 -13.85
N PRO A 120 12.87 -14.72 -14.26
CA PRO A 120 13.53 -13.84 -13.33
C PRO A 120 12.56 -13.30 -12.27
N PRO A 121 13.02 -13.09 -11.03
CA PRO A 121 12.24 -12.43 -9.99
C PRO A 121 11.70 -11.09 -10.46
N VAL A 122 10.42 -10.84 -10.22
CA VAL A 122 9.80 -9.54 -10.46
C VAL A 122 9.67 -8.80 -9.13
N TYR A 123 10.30 -7.63 -9.06
CA TYR A 123 10.18 -6.68 -7.97
C TYR A 123 9.31 -5.52 -8.40
N SER A 124 8.69 -4.86 -7.42
CA SER A 124 7.90 -3.67 -7.65
C SER A 124 8.43 -2.54 -6.78
N PHE A 125 8.78 -1.43 -7.41
CA PHE A 125 9.12 -0.18 -6.75
C PHE A 125 7.88 0.71 -6.66
N HIS A 126 7.71 1.37 -5.51
CA HIS A 126 6.59 2.26 -5.26
C HIS A 126 7.05 3.53 -4.59
N MET A 127 6.57 4.66 -5.09
CA MET A 127 6.76 5.96 -4.49
C MET A 127 5.41 6.67 -4.41
N THR A 128 5.20 7.55 -3.44
CA THR A 128 3.94 8.30 -3.34
C THR A 128 4.22 9.66 -2.76
N LEU A 129 3.74 10.72 -3.42
CA LEU A 129 3.89 12.08 -2.91
C LEU A 129 3.06 12.26 -1.63
N SER A 130 3.66 12.81 -0.58
CA SER A 130 3.01 12.94 0.73
C SER A 130 1.80 13.87 0.70
N TYR A 131 1.90 14.99 -0.02
CA TYR A 131 0.84 16.00 -0.12
C TYR A 131 -0.31 15.54 -1.04
N SER A 132 -0.02 15.32 -2.33
CA SER A 132 -1.04 14.96 -3.33
C SER A 132 -1.51 13.51 -3.25
N ARG A 133 -0.78 12.64 -2.55
CA ARG A 133 -1.02 11.18 -2.51
C ARG A 133 -0.95 10.53 -3.90
N ASP A 134 -0.28 11.18 -4.83
CA ASP A 134 -0.07 10.70 -6.19
C ASP A 134 0.88 9.48 -6.17
N PRO A 135 0.41 8.28 -6.53
CA PRO A 135 1.23 7.07 -6.47
C PRO A 135 2.07 6.91 -7.73
N PHE A 136 3.27 6.38 -7.60
CA PHE A 136 4.06 5.86 -8.71
C PHE A 136 4.40 4.39 -8.44
N CYS A 137 4.38 3.58 -9.50
CA CYS A 137 4.76 2.17 -9.46
C CYS A 137 5.52 1.80 -10.73
N CYS A 138 6.60 1.06 -10.60
CA CYS A 138 7.27 0.40 -11.73
C CYS A 138 7.86 -0.95 -11.29
N PHE A 139 8.23 -1.76 -12.26
CA PHE A 139 8.73 -3.12 -12.01
C PHE A 139 10.15 -3.29 -12.53
N THR A 140 10.86 -4.25 -11.93
CA THR A 140 12.26 -4.54 -12.24
C THR A 140 12.60 -6.01 -11.94
N THR A 141 13.71 -6.48 -12.50
CA THR A 141 14.21 -7.85 -12.39
C THR A 141 15.17 -8.08 -11.22
N GLY A 142 15.59 -7.02 -10.51
CA GLY A 142 16.57 -7.11 -9.44
C GLY A 142 16.40 -6.02 -8.37
N PRO A 143 16.78 -6.29 -7.11
CA PRO A 143 16.72 -5.30 -6.03
C PRO A 143 18.07 -4.61 -5.80
N ASP A 144 18.82 -4.35 -6.87
CA ASP A 144 20.12 -3.70 -6.79
C ASP A 144 20.01 -2.17 -6.80
N LEU A 145 21.12 -1.48 -6.50
CA LEU A 145 21.13 -0.01 -6.47
C LEU A 145 20.90 0.62 -7.84
N VAL A 146 21.28 -0.05 -8.93
CA VAL A 146 21.06 0.48 -10.29
C VAL A 146 19.57 0.52 -10.59
N ALA A 147 18.87 -0.59 -10.32
CA ALA A 147 17.43 -0.67 -10.41
C ALA A 147 16.73 0.32 -9.47
N PHE A 148 17.29 0.56 -8.28
CA PHE A 148 16.76 1.54 -7.32
C PHE A 148 16.79 2.94 -7.90
N PHE A 149 17.95 3.38 -8.41
CA PHE A 149 18.12 4.72 -8.98
C PHE A 149 17.35 4.89 -10.29
N ASP A 150 17.29 3.88 -11.16
CA ASP A 150 16.46 3.95 -12.37
C ASP A 150 14.97 4.11 -12.02
N CYS A 151 14.49 3.38 -11.00
CA CYS A 151 13.12 3.54 -10.52
C CYS A 151 12.85 4.95 -9.97
N HIS A 152 13.81 5.57 -9.28
CA HIS A 152 13.69 6.97 -8.83
C HIS A 152 13.64 7.95 -9.99
N ARG A 153 14.54 7.81 -10.97
CA ARG A 153 14.52 8.66 -12.18
C ARG A 153 13.17 8.60 -12.88
N ARG A 154 12.63 7.39 -13.08
CA ARG A 154 11.31 7.18 -13.68
C ARG A 154 10.18 7.74 -12.82
N ALA A 155 10.32 7.71 -11.50
CA ALA A 155 9.36 8.32 -10.58
C ALA A 155 9.36 9.85 -10.70
N PHE A 156 10.53 10.48 -10.74
CA PHE A 156 10.65 11.93 -10.87
C PHE A 156 10.12 12.43 -12.21
N GLU A 157 10.39 11.69 -13.30
CA GLU A 157 9.76 11.96 -14.60
C GLU A 157 8.24 11.89 -14.52
N HIS A 158 7.69 10.89 -13.82
CA HIS A 158 6.25 10.76 -13.63
C HIS A 158 5.64 11.91 -12.82
N PHE A 159 6.33 12.36 -11.76
CA PHE A 159 5.87 13.48 -10.93
C PHE A 159 6.13 14.85 -11.57
N GLY A 160 6.83 14.91 -12.72
CA GLY A 160 7.23 16.15 -13.37
C GLY A 160 8.33 16.92 -12.62
N GLY A 161 9.09 16.24 -11.75
CA GLY A 161 10.17 16.87 -11.00
C GLY A 161 10.69 16.05 -9.82
N VAL A 162 11.71 16.60 -9.14
CA VAL A 162 12.31 16.00 -7.94
C VAL A 162 11.68 16.63 -6.69
N PRO A 163 11.14 15.84 -5.75
CA PRO A 163 10.57 16.36 -4.51
C PRO A 163 11.65 16.94 -3.58
N MET A 164 11.29 17.95 -2.77
CA MET A 164 12.21 18.61 -1.83
C MET A 164 12.78 17.66 -0.76
N SER A 165 12.03 16.63 -0.37
CA SER A 165 12.47 15.63 0.58
C SER A 165 11.93 14.25 0.20
N ILE A 166 12.79 13.25 0.39
CA ILE A 166 12.45 11.85 0.16
C ILE A 166 12.60 11.13 1.49
N VAL A 167 11.51 10.52 1.95
CA VAL A 167 11.51 9.70 3.15
C VAL A 167 11.42 8.25 2.72
N HIS A 168 12.51 7.52 2.94
CA HIS A 168 12.49 6.06 2.90
C HIS A 168 12.04 5.56 4.27
N GLY A 169 10.84 4.97 4.37
CA GLY A 169 10.46 4.23 5.56
C GLY A 169 11.34 2.98 5.73
N CYS A 170 11.50 2.51 6.97
CA CYS A 170 12.24 1.25 7.27
C CYS A 170 11.63 -0.01 6.64
N SER A 171 10.47 0.11 5.99
CA SER A 171 9.81 -0.95 5.20
C SER A 171 9.91 -0.74 3.69
N SER A 172 10.58 0.33 3.23
CA SER A 172 10.52 0.77 1.83
C SER A 172 11.90 0.94 1.20
N GLY A 173 12.02 0.30 0.05
CA GLY A 173 13.08 0.42 -0.93
C GLY A 173 12.93 -0.73 -1.90
N TRP A 174 12.69 -1.90 -1.33
CA TRP A 174 12.36 -3.11 -2.06
C TRP A 174 11.32 -3.86 -1.26
N VAL A 175 10.17 -4.14 -1.87
CA VAL A 175 9.36 -5.26 -1.41
C VAL A 175 10.14 -6.53 -1.80
N ARG A 176 11.15 -6.85 -0.99
CA ARG A 176 11.82 -8.14 -0.95
C ARG A 176 10.95 -9.03 -0.06
N LEU A 177 9.90 -9.59 -0.65
CA LEU A 177 9.24 -10.77 -0.12
C LEU A 177 9.94 -12.01 -0.68
#